data_AF-A0A7W6DGI7-F1
#
_entry.id   AF-A0A7W6DGI7-F1
#
_cell.length_a   1.000
_cell.length_b   1.000
_cell.length_c   1.000
_cell.angle_alpha   90.00
_cell.angle_beta   90.00
_cell.angle_gamma   90.00
#
_symmetry.space_group_name_H-M   'P 1'
#
loop_
_entity.id
_entity.type
_entity.pdbx_description
1 polymer ?
#
loop_
_entity_poly.entity_id
_entity_poly.type
_entity_poly.pdbx_seq_one_letter_code
_entity_poly.pdbx_strand_id
1 'polypeptide(L)'
;MELDYAEIENWATELAQYNGYLDSEGVKQRGIVKSKYDGALNRFVYNLLSHHPDGDEAISIVNADIDARIAQVGDHWTANYDEIREDLTARIRKSAGRSGWQRTLIYRAPLIALALLVVLYFGFRFYNATPVTDPFETRLGLTQRADALAKAIRYNDWASGSSRRGGFIKGILLWPIEPTEAEHKSAAEFANVIFSGAAMLRDRREACNLPVARGEKLSDDELLLLQSVTDHLRNKATLWRDPPAITVLDPIRAKYKC
;
A
#
# COMPACT_ATOMS: atom_id res chain seq x y z
N MET A 1 9.67 36.57 -18.32
CA MET A 1 9.88 35.57 -17.25
C MET A 1 11.37 35.45 -17.10
N GLU A 2 11.92 35.78 -15.93
CA GLU A 2 13.34 35.55 -15.66
C GLU A 2 13.55 34.05 -15.50
N LEU A 3 14.50 33.49 -16.26
CA LEU A 3 14.81 32.07 -16.18
C LEU A 3 15.71 31.85 -14.97
N ASP A 4 15.22 31.04 -14.02
CA ASP A 4 15.97 30.70 -12.82
C ASP A 4 16.80 29.43 -13.05
N TYR A 5 18.12 29.60 -13.07
CA TYR A 5 19.10 28.53 -13.22
C TYR A 5 19.74 28.13 -11.89
N ALA A 6 19.44 28.81 -10.78
CA ALA A 6 20.17 28.65 -9.51
C ALA A 6 20.19 27.19 -9.03
N GLU A 7 19.06 26.49 -9.17
CA GLU A 7 18.97 25.08 -8.82
C GLU A 7 19.82 24.19 -9.75
N ILE A 8 19.80 24.46 -11.06
CA ILE A 8 20.57 23.72 -12.06
C ILE A 8 22.07 23.94 -11.85
N GLU A 9 22.49 25.19 -11.66
CA GLU A 9 23.88 25.60 -11.41
C GLU A 9 24.44 24.96 -10.13
N ASN A 10 23.65 24.93 -9.06
CA ASN A 10 24.04 24.30 -7.80
C ASN A 10 24.29 22.79 -8.00
N TRP A 11 23.33 22.07 -8.60
CA TRP A 11 23.51 20.63 -8.83
C TRP A 11 24.58 20.30 -9.87
N ALA A 12 24.80 21.15 -10.87
CA ALA A 12 25.90 21.00 -11.84
C ALA A 12 27.27 21.12 -11.14
N THR A 13 27.41 22.10 -10.24
CA THR A 13 28.62 22.28 -9.44
C THR A 13 28.87 21.07 -8.54
N GLU A 14 27.83 20.59 -7.86
CA GLU A 14 27.93 19.40 -7.00
C GLU A 14 28.25 18.14 -7.83
N LEU A 15 27.65 17.98 -9.01
CA LEU A 15 27.92 16.85 -9.89
C LEU A 15 29.37 16.84 -10.39
N ALA A 16 29.93 18.02 -10.70
CA ALA A 16 31.31 18.18 -11.13
C ALA A 16 32.31 17.73 -10.05
N GLN A 17 31.98 17.88 -8.76
CA GLN A 17 32.82 17.40 -7.65
C GLN A 17 32.99 15.88 -7.65
N TYR A 18 32.03 15.14 -8.21
CA TYR A 18 32.08 13.68 -8.29
C TYR A 18 32.72 13.15 -9.59
N ASN A 19 33.24 14.03 -10.45
CA ASN A 19 33.99 13.62 -11.64
C ASN A 19 35.34 13.01 -11.23
N GLY A 20 35.52 11.70 -11.46
CA GLY A 20 36.77 10.98 -11.19
C GLY A 20 36.71 9.94 -10.06
N TYR A 21 35.59 9.84 -9.33
CA TYR A 21 35.40 8.76 -8.35
C TYR A 21 35.12 7.42 -9.05
N LEU A 22 35.87 6.38 -8.66
CA LEU A 22 35.74 5.01 -9.18
C LEU A 22 35.30 3.99 -8.12
N ASP A 23 35.11 4.41 -6.87
CA ASP A 23 34.68 3.53 -5.79
C ASP A 23 33.15 3.39 -5.72
N SER A 24 32.70 2.31 -5.08
CA SER A 24 31.27 1.96 -5.06
C SER A 24 30.38 2.98 -4.33
N GLU A 25 30.97 3.76 -3.41
CA GLU A 25 30.25 4.79 -2.65
C GLU A 25 30.18 6.11 -3.44
N GLY A 26 31.29 6.54 -4.07
CA GLY A 26 31.31 7.71 -4.94
C GLY A 26 30.40 7.55 -6.15
N VAL A 27 30.32 6.36 -6.75
CA VAL A 27 29.36 6.08 -7.84
C VAL A 27 27.91 6.22 -7.38
N LYS A 28 27.58 5.75 -6.16
CA LYS A 28 26.22 5.88 -5.60
C LYS A 28 25.88 7.35 -5.35
N GLN A 29 26.77 8.11 -4.73
CA GLN A 29 26.54 9.53 -4.45
C GLN A 29 26.41 10.34 -5.74
N ARG A 30 27.28 10.10 -6.73
CA ARG A 30 27.14 10.69 -8.07
C ARG A 30 25.78 10.39 -8.70
N GLY A 31 25.28 9.16 -8.55
CA GLY A 31 23.96 8.77 -9.05
C GLY A 31 22.82 9.57 -8.40
N ILE A 32 22.91 9.83 -7.09
CA ILE A 32 21.94 10.65 -6.34
C ILE A 32 21.97 12.09 -6.85
N VAL A 33 23.16 12.69 -6.95
CA VAL A 33 23.33 14.08 -7.41
C VAL A 33 22.88 14.24 -8.86
N LYS A 34 23.24 13.30 -9.73
CA LYS A 34 22.77 13.28 -11.13
C LYS A 34 21.25 13.20 -11.19
N SER A 35 20.60 12.39 -10.36
CA SER A 35 19.13 12.32 -10.31
C SER A 35 18.50 13.66 -9.91
N LYS A 36 19.11 14.41 -8.98
CA LYS A 36 18.65 15.74 -8.58
C LYS A 36 18.84 16.77 -9.70
N TYR A 37 20.01 16.77 -10.34
CA TYR A 37 20.31 17.60 -11.51
C TYR A 37 19.32 17.33 -12.67
N ASP A 38 19.11 16.06 -13.02
CA ASP A 38 18.13 15.63 -14.01
C ASP A 38 16.71 16.10 -13.66
N GLY A 39 16.37 16.07 -12.36
CA GLY A 39 15.11 16.57 -11.82
C GLY A 39 14.94 18.08 -12.00
N ALA A 40 15.97 18.87 -11.71
CA ALA A 40 15.99 20.32 -11.90
C ALA A 40 15.83 20.70 -13.37
N LEU A 41 16.59 20.06 -14.27
CA LEU A 41 16.45 20.24 -15.72
C LEU A 41 15.03 19.92 -16.21
N ASN A 42 14.44 18.81 -15.76
CA ASN A 42 13.08 18.43 -16.14
C ASN A 42 12.02 19.43 -15.65
N ARG A 43 12.18 19.99 -14.43
CA ARG A 43 11.31 21.05 -13.90
C ARG A 43 11.42 22.33 -14.73
N PHE A 44 12.65 22.75 -15.02
CA PHE A 44 12.91 23.94 -15.83
C PHE A 44 12.30 23.80 -17.22
N VAL A 45 12.58 22.70 -17.92
CA VAL A 45 12.05 22.44 -19.26
C VAL A 45 10.53 22.35 -19.25
N TYR A 46 9.92 21.72 -18.24
CA TYR A 46 8.46 21.67 -18.12
C TYR A 46 7.85 23.06 -17.97
N ASN A 47 8.42 23.92 -17.10
CA ASN A 47 7.92 25.27 -16.87
C ASN A 47 8.15 26.18 -18.10
N LEU A 48 9.30 26.05 -18.76
CA LEU A 48 9.58 26.78 -19.99
C LEU A 48 8.57 26.38 -21.08
N LEU A 49 8.39 25.08 -21.31
CA LEU A 49 7.49 24.55 -22.34
C LEU A 49 5.99 24.70 -22.02
N SER A 50 5.62 25.05 -20.78
CA SER A 50 4.23 25.43 -20.47
C SER A 50 3.90 26.85 -20.88
N HIS A 51 4.90 27.73 -21.00
CA HIS A 51 4.76 29.12 -21.41
C HIS A 51 5.14 29.33 -22.89
N HIS A 52 6.16 28.61 -23.36
CA HIS A 52 6.67 28.65 -24.73
C HIS A 52 6.58 27.23 -25.32
N PRO A 53 5.41 26.83 -25.87
CA PRO A 53 5.18 25.45 -26.26
C PRO A 53 5.98 25.02 -27.50
N ASP A 54 6.43 25.98 -28.31
CA ASP A 54 7.31 25.78 -29.45
C ASP A 54 8.75 25.48 -28.99
N GLY A 55 9.29 24.36 -29.46
CA GLY A 55 10.62 23.89 -29.07
C GLY A 55 11.74 24.78 -29.59
N ASP A 56 11.60 25.33 -30.80
CA ASP A 56 12.66 26.15 -31.40
C ASP A 56 12.71 27.53 -30.73
N GLU A 57 11.54 28.11 -30.41
CA GLU A 57 11.42 29.32 -29.60
C GLU A 57 12.05 29.12 -28.21
N ALA A 58 11.69 28.03 -27.52
CA ALA A 58 12.22 27.71 -26.19
C ALA A 58 13.75 27.50 -26.20
N ILE A 59 14.30 26.86 -27.24
CA ILE A 59 15.76 26.71 -27.42
C ILE A 59 16.42 28.08 -27.64
N SER A 60 15.85 28.93 -28.48
CA SER A 60 16.39 30.27 -28.73
C SER A 60 16.42 31.12 -27.45
N ILE A 61 15.38 31.03 -26.63
CA ILE A 61 15.29 31.72 -25.34
C ILE A 61 16.40 31.23 -24.39
N VAL A 62 16.58 29.91 -24.26
CA VAL A 62 17.62 29.34 -23.38
C VAL A 62 19.02 29.70 -23.86
N ASN A 63 19.29 29.62 -25.16
CA ASN A 63 20.62 29.97 -25.69
C ASN A 63 20.96 31.44 -25.41
N ALA A 64 20.02 32.35 -25.67
CA ALA A 64 20.22 33.78 -25.44
C ALA A 64 20.45 34.12 -23.95
N ASP A 65 19.72 33.49 -23.03
CA ASP A 65 19.91 33.73 -21.60
C ASP A 65 21.26 33.16 -21.09
N ILE A 66 21.63 31.95 -21.54
CA ILE A 66 22.92 31.36 -21.19
C ILE A 66 24.08 32.20 -21.75
N ASP A 67 23.99 32.72 -22.98
CA ASP A 67 25.00 33.63 -23.54
C ASP A 67 25.16 34.90 -22.69
N ALA A 68 24.04 35.48 -22.25
CA ALA A 68 24.04 36.65 -21.38
C ALA A 68 24.70 36.35 -20.01
N ARG A 69 24.49 35.15 -19.45
CA ARG A 69 25.12 34.71 -18.19
C ARG A 69 26.60 34.44 -18.35
N ILE A 70 27.04 33.77 -19.42
CA ILE A 70 28.46 33.56 -19.71
C ILE A 70 29.19 34.90 -19.80
N ALA A 71 28.58 35.90 -20.47
CA ALA A 71 29.15 37.24 -20.56
C ALA A 71 29.29 37.95 -19.19
N GLN A 72 28.46 37.61 -18.20
CA GLN A 72 28.53 38.19 -16.84
C GLN A 72 29.52 37.46 -15.93
N VAL A 73 29.61 36.12 -16.03
CA VAL A 73 30.43 35.29 -15.13
C VAL A 73 31.86 35.11 -15.65
N GLY A 74 32.09 35.23 -16.96
CA GLY A 74 33.43 35.11 -17.59
C GLY A 74 33.92 33.65 -17.74
N ASP A 75 35.15 33.49 -18.26
CA ASP A 75 35.68 32.23 -18.81
C ASP A 75 35.67 31.01 -17.87
N HIS A 76 35.68 31.22 -16.55
CA HIS A 76 35.81 30.15 -15.56
C HIS A 76 34.56 29.28 -15.38
N TRP A 77 33.41 29.70 -15.91
CA TRP A 77 32.14 28.96 -15.84
C TRP A 77 31.57 28.56 -17.20
N THR A 78 32.21 28.97 -18.31
CA THR A 78 31.73 28.74 -19.67
C THR A 78 31.47 27.25 -19.94
N ALA A 79 32.40 26.37 -19.55
CA ALA A 79 32.25 24.93 -19.76
C ALA A 79 31.03 24.31 -19.06
N ASN A 80 30.70 24.76 -17.84
CA ASN A 80 29.52 24.29 -17.12
C ASN A 80 28.23 24.76 -17.80
N TYR A 81 28.21 26.02 -18.26
CA TYR A 81 27.06 26.56 -18.98
C TYR A 81 26.85 25.92 -20.34
N ASP A 82 27.92 25.54 -21.04
CA ASP A 82 27.83 24.78 -22.29
C ASP A 82 27.24 23.38 -22.05
N GLU A 83 27.65 22.68 -20.99
CA GLU A 83 27.06 21.38 -20.61
C GLU A 83 25.56 21.52 -20.26
N ILE A 84 25.20 22.53 -19.45
CA ILE A 84 23.81 22.83 -19.11
C ILE A 84 23.00 23.15 -20.38
N ARG A 85 23.56 23.91 -21.32
CA ARG A 85 22.92 24.25 -22.59
C ARG A 85 22.64 23.00 -23.41
N GLU A 86 23.61 22.11 -23.59
CA GLU A 86 23.43 20.87 -24.33
C GLU A 86 22.33 20.00 -23.70
N ASP A 87 22.35 19.85 -22.38
CA ASP A 87 21.36 19.08 -21.64
C ASP A 87 19.94 19.66 -21.76
N LEU A 88 19.80 20.98 -21.59
CA LEU A 88 18.51 21.66 -21.70
C LEU A 88 17.96 21.57 -23.13
N THR A 89 18.76 21.88 -24.14
CA THR A 89 18.32 21.85 -25.54
C THR A 89 17.95 20.44 -25.99
N ALA A 90 18.71 19.41 -25.59
CA ALA A 90 18.36 18.02 -25.85
C ALA A 90 17.00 17.63 -25.24
N ARG A 91 16.73 18.06 -23.99
CA ARG A 91 15.46 17.79 -23.30
C ARG A 91 14.28 18.58 -23.87
N ILE A 92 14.51 19.82 -24.28
CA ILE A 92 13.49 20.64 -24.96
C ILE A 92 13.10 19.96 -26.27
N ARG A 93 14.06 19.59 -27.13
CA ARG A 93 13.77 18.87 -28.39
C ARG A 93 12.96 17.59 -28.16
N LYS A 94 13.35 16.81 -27.15
CA LYS A 94 12.64 15.57 -26.78
C LYS A 94 11.21 15.81 -26.29
N SER A 95 10.95 16.96 -25.67
CA SER A 95 9.67 17.28 -25.02
C SER A 95 8.75 18.15 -25.88
N ALA A 96 9.30 18.88 -26.85
CA ALA A 96 8.59 19.78 -27.75
C ALA A 96 7.56 19.06 -28.62
N GLY A 97 7.84 17.83 -29.08
CA GLY A 97 6.90 17.05 -29.88
C GLY A 97 5.67 16.50 -29.14
N ARG A 98 5.54 16.74 -27.83
CA ARG A 98 4.43 16.23 -27.00
C ARG A 98 3.36 17.30 -26.80
N SER A 99 2.10 16.88 -26.72
CA SER A 99 1.00 17.78 -26.35
C SER A 99 1.12 18.26 -24.89
N GLY A 100 0.54 19.42 -24.57
CA GLY A 100 0.60 19.98 -23.20
C GLY A 100 0.08 19.02 -22.12
N TRP A 101 -0.98 18.26 -22.41
CA TRP A 101 -1.51 17.25 -21.49
C TRP A 101 -0.55 16.07 -21.29
N GLN A 102 0.14 15.61 -22.34
CA GLN A 102 1.14 14.54 -22.23
C GLN A 102 2.34 14.99 -21.38
N ARG A 103 2.80 16.23 -21.57
CA ARG A 103 3.88 16.82 -20.76
C ARG A 103 3.49 16.86 -19.28
N THR A 104 2.27 17.32 -18.98
CA THR A 104 1.74 17.37 -17.61
C THR A 104 1.62 15.98 -17.00
N LEU A 105 1.08 15.01 -17.75
CA LEU A 105 0.92 13.64 -17.28
C LEU A 105 2.27 12.98 -16.95
N ILE A 106 3.28 13.12 -17.81
CA ILE A 106 4.61 12.54 -17.59
C ILE A 106 5.28 13.20 -16.37
N TYR A 107 5.20 14.52 -16.26
CA TYR A 107 5.77 15.24 -15.12
C TYR A 107 5.11 14.86 -13.79
N ARG A 108 3.78 14.66 -13.78
CA ARG A 108 3.00 14.29 -12.59
C ARG A 108 2.89 12.78 -12.38
N ALA A 109 3.33 11.95 -13.32
CA ALA A 109 3.24 10.48 -13.27
C ALA A 109 3.67 9.86 -11.93
N PRO A 110 4.82 10.23 -11.32
CA PRO A 110 5.20 9.64 -10.03
C PRO A 110 4.24 10.01 -8.90
N LEU A 111 3.71 11.24 -8.88
CA LEU A 111 2.73 11.66 -7.89
C LEU A 111 1.39 10.94 -8.08
N ILE A 112 0.95 10.77 -9.33
CA ILE A 112 -0.27 10.03 -9.67
C ILE A 112 -0.12 8.56 -9.26
N ALA A 113 1.01 7.93 -9.59
CA ALA A 113 1.29 6.55 -9.21
C ALA A 113 1.28 6.38 -7.68
N LEU A 114 1.89 7.30 -6.94
CA LEU A 114 1.86 7.31 -5.48
C LEU A 114 0.42 7.46 -4.95
N ALA A 115 -0.36 8.39 -5.50
CA ALA A 115 -1.75 8.59 -5.12
C ALA A 115 -2.60 7.33 -5.38
N LEU A 116 -2.42 6.67 -6.53
CA LEU A 116 -3.09 5.41 -6.86
C LEU A 116 -2.71 4.29 -5.87
N LEU A 117 -1.43 4.18 -5.50
CA LEU A 117 -1.00 3.20 -4.49
C LEU A 117 -1.69 3.44 -3.15
N VAL A 118 -1.79 4.70 -2.71
CA VAL A 118 -2.52 5.06 -1.48
C VAL A 118 -4.00 4.69 -1.60
N VAL A 119 -4.66 5.08 -2.70
CA VAL A 119 -6.08 4.76 -2.93
C VAL A 119 -6.33 3.25 -2.95
N LEU A 120 -5.47 2.48 -3.62
CA LEU A 120 -5.58 1.02 -3.65
C LEU A 120 -5.36 0.41 -2.26
N TYR A 121 -4.38 0.90 -1.50
CA TYR A 121 -4.07 0.41 -0.16
C TYR A 121 -5.24 0.63 0.82
N PHE A 122 -5.80 1.85 0.85
CA PHE A 122 -6.97 2.16 1.68
C PHE A 122 -8.25 1.53 1.11
N GLY A 123 -8.43 1.51 -0.20
CA GLY A 123 -9.57 0.85 -0.85
C GLY A 123 -9.62 -0.64 -0.53
N PHE A 124 -8.46 -1.31 -0.50
CA PHE A 124 -8.34 -2.70 -0.10
C PHE A 124 -8.76 -2.91 1.37
N ARG A 125 -8.49 -1.94 2.27
CA ARG A 125 -8.99 -1.97 3.66
C ARG A 125 -10.51 -1.99 3.73
N PHE A 126 -11.17 -1.10 2.99
CA PHE A 126 -12.64 -1.01 2.98
C PHE A 126 -13.28 -2.20 2.27
N TYR A 127 -12.68 -2.69 1.20
CA TYR A 127 -13.17 -3.87 0.48
C TYR A 127 -13.14 -5.14 1.34
N ASN A 128 -12.13 -5.29 2.20
CA ASN A 128 -12.02 -6.44 3.10
C ASN A 128 -12.79 -6.27 4.42
N ALA A 129 -13.51 -5.17 4.64
CA ALA A 129 -14.31 -5.00 5.85
C ALA A 129 -15.56 -5.89 5.76
N THR A 130 -15.77 -6.73 6.78
CA THR A 130 -16.96 -7.55 6.93
C THR A 130 -18.03 -6.70 7.64
N PRO A 131 -19.14 -6.35 6.98
CA PRO A 131 -20.22 -5.62 7.63
C PRO A 131 -20.90 -6.54 8.65
N VAL A 132 -20.96 -6.12 9.91
CA VAL A 132 -21.77 -6.77 10.95
C VAL A 132 -22.90 -5.81 11.30
N THR A 133 -24.03 -6.02 10.65
CA THR A 133 -25.17 -5.10 10.70
C THR A 133 -26.46 -5.79 11.12
N ASP A 134 -26.57 -7.10 10.90
CA ASP A 134 -27.80 -7.84 11.16
C ASP A 134 -27.85 -8.42 12.60
N PRO A 135 -29.06 -8.55 13.18
CA PRO A 135 -29.26 -9.16 14.50
C PRO A 135 -28.75 -10.60 14.55
N PHE A 136 -28.28 -11.02 15.72
CA PHE A 136 -27.63 -12.33 15.94
C PHE A 136 -28.57 -13.51 15.65
N GLU A 137 -29.87 -13.34 15.85
CA GLU A 137 -30.88 -14.39 15.71
C GLU A 137 -31.16 -14.73 14.25
N THR A 138 -30.76 -13.84 13.33
CA THR A 138 -30.98 -14.01 11.90
C THR A 138 -29.87 -14.83 11.26
N ARG A 139 -30.21 -15.55 10.18
CA ARG A 139 -29.23 -16.25 9.33
C ARG A 139 -28.10 -15.30 8.89
N LEU A 140 -28.46 -14.11 8.42
CA LEU A 140 -27.49 -13.15 7.89
C LEU A 140 -26.53 -12.65 8.98
N GLY A 141 -27.06 -12.34 10.17
CA GLY A 141 -26.24 -11.92 11.31
C GLY A 141 -25.30 -13.00 11.82
N LEU A 142 -25.68 -14.28 11.76
CA LEU A 142 -24.78 -15.40 12.08
C LEU A 142 -23.69 -15.55 11.03
N THR A 143 -24.02 -15.45 9.74
CA THR A 143 -23.01 -15.54 8.66
C THR A 143 -21.99 -14.39 8.73
N GLN A 144 -22.43 -13.15 8.98
CA GLN A 144 -21.53 -11.99 9.13
C GLN A 144 -20.55 -12.17 10.28
N ARG A 145 -21.02 -12.70 11.42
CA ARG A 145 -20.16 -12.97 12.58
C ARG A 145 -19.23 -14.16 12.34
N ALA A 146 -19.68 -15.19 11.61
CA ALA A 146 -18.82 -16.27 11.17
C ALA A 146 -17.72 -15.80 10.21
N ASP A 147 -18.03 -14.86 9.29
CA ASP A 147 -17.05 -14.23 8.41
C ASP A 147 -16.06 -13.36 9.20
N ALA A 148 -16.52 -12.59 10.19
CA ALA A 148 -15.66 -11.81 11.09
C ALA A 148 -14.70 -12.72 11.89
N LEU A 149 -15.21 -13.84 12.43
CA LEU A 149 -14.38 -14.81 13.14
C LEU A 149 -13.36 -15.49 12.21
N ALA A 150 -13.77 -15.91 11.02
CA ALA A 150 -12.87 -16.51 10.03
C ALA A 150 -11.74 -15.53 9.62
N LYS A 151 -12.07 -14.24 9.48
CA LYS A 151 -11.07 -13.19 9.21
C LYS A 151 -10.11 -13.02 10.38
N ALA A 152 -10.61 -12.97 11.62
CA ALA A 152 -9.77 -12.84 12.81
C ALA A 152 -8.80 -14.02 12.98
N ILE A 153 -9.28 -15.25 12.78
CA ILE A 153 -8.45 -16.47 12.82
C ILE A 153 -7.35 -16.41 11.75
N ARG A 154 -7.72 -16.07 10.50
CA ARG A 154 -6.77 -15.95 9.39
C ARG A 154 -5.72 -14.85 9.62
N TYR A 155 -6.13 -13.70 10.15
CA TYR A 155 -5.22 -12.62 10.49
C TYR A 155 -4.22 -13.03 11.56
N ASN A 156 -4.69 -13.71 12.62
CA ASN A 156 -3.82 -14.19 13.70
C ASN A 156 -2.77 -15.20 13.21
N ASP A 157 -3.14 -16.10 12.30
CA ASP A 157 -2.22 -17.05 11.66
C ASP A 157 -1.11 -16.31 10.88
N TRP A 158 -1.49 -15.34 10.03
CA TRP A 158 -0.53 -14.52 9.28
C TRP A 158 0.35 -13.63 10.16
N ALA A 159 -0.21 -13.06 11.23
CA ALA A 159 0.51 -12.19 12.15
C ALA A 159 1.51 -12.98 13.01
N SER A 160 1.20 -14.23 13.37
CA SER A 160 2.02 -15.07 14.25
C SER A 160 3.07 -15.92 13.51
N GLY A 161 2.84 -16.29 12.25
CA GLY A 161 3.63 -17.32 11.54
C GLY A 161 4.97 -16.89 10.92
N SER A 162 5.29 -15.59 10.82
CA SER A 162 6.56 -15.16 10.19
C SER A 162 7.49 -14.43 11.17
N SER A 163 8.80 -14.49 10.93
CA SER A 163 9.89 -14.11 11.84
C SER A 163 9.79 -12.73 12.57
N ARG A 164 10.36 -12.69 13.78
CA ARG A 164 10.46 -11.58 14.74
C ARG A 164 11.11 -10.26 14.23
N ARG A 165 11.60 -10.20 12.99
CA ARG A 165 12.46 -9.11 12.45
C ARG A 165 11.75 -8.07 11.56
N GLY A 166 10.42 -8.04 11.51
CA GLY A 166 9.68 -7.19 10.56
C GLY A 166 8.53 -6.35 11.14
N GLY A 167 8.51 -6.06 12.44
CA GLY A 167 7.32 -5.52 13.14
C GLY A 167 6.60 -4.36 12.44
N PHE A 168 7.33 -3.34 11.97
CA PHE A 168 6.73 -2.18 11.30
C PHE A 168 6.25 -2.49 9.87
N ILE A 169 7.07 -3.17 9.06
CA ILE A 169 6.72 -3.51 7.67
C ILE A 169 5.51 -4.45 7.65
N LYS A 170 5.43 -5.38 8.59
CA LYS A 170 4.26 -6.25 8.75
C LYS A 170 3.01 -5.47 9.15
N GLY A 171 3.14 -4.52 10.07
CA GLY A 171 2.04 -3.63 10.44
C GLY A 171 1.45 -2.95 9.19
N ILE A 172 2.30 -2.37 8.35
CA ILE A 172 1.84 -1.75 7.09
C ILE A 172 1.23 -2.79 6.14
N LEU A 173 1.86 -3.94 5.93
CA LEU A 173 1.37 -4.93 4.97
C LEU A 173 0.05 -5.58 5.40
N LEU A 174 -0.15 -5.79 6.70
CA LEU A 174 -1.30 -6.49 7.26
C LEU A 174 -2.43 -5.55 7.69
N TRP A 175 -2.18 -4.26 7.90
CA TRP A 175 -3.22 -3.29 8.28
C TRP A 175 -4.48 -3.31 7.39
N PRO A 176 -4.38 -3.44 6.05
CA PRO A 176 -5.57 -3.50 5.21
C PRO A 176 -6.49 -4.70 5.48
N ILE A 177 -5.94 -5.80 5.99
CA ILE A 177 -6.66 -7.04 6.27
C ILE A 177 -6.90 -7.25 7.77
N GLU A 178 -6.42 -6.33 8.60
CA GLU A 178 -6.63 -6.33 10.04
C GLU A 178 -8.13 -6.28 10.38
N PRO A 179 -8.62 -7.13 11.29
CA PRO A 179 -10.00 -7.00 11.76
C PRO A 179 -10.19 -5.65 12.45
N THR A 180 -11.29 -4.97 12.14
CA THR A 180 -11.76 -3.79 12.87
C THR A 180 -12.17 -4.17 14.29
N GLU A 181 -12.29 -3.20 15.18
CA GLU A 181 -12.79 -3.42 16.54
C GLU A 181 -14.20 -4.06 16.54
N ALA A 182 -15.07 -3.64 15.62
CA ALA A 182 -16.40 -4.22 15.44
C ALA A 182 -16.32 -5.70 15.00
N GLU A 183 -15.41 -6.04 14.09
CA GLU A 183 -15.17 -7.43 13.67
C GLU A 183 -14.60 -8.27 14.83
N HIS A 184 -13.67 -7.73 15.62
CA HIS A 184 -13.14 -8.40 16.81
C HIS A 184 -14.22 -8.68 17.85
N LYS A 185 -15.05 -7.68 18.18
CA LYS A 185 -16.16 -7.84 19.12
C LYS A 185 -17.15 -8.90 18.63
N SER A 186 -17.51 -8.84 17.35
CA SER A 186 -18.43 -9.78 16.71
C SER A 186 -17.88 -11.21 16.66
N ALA A 187 -16.58 -11.35 16.38
CA ALA A 187 -15.88 -12.63 16.43
C ALA A 187 -15.87 -13.22 17.85
N ALA A 188 -15.62 -12.38 18.87
CA ALA A 188 -15.62 -12.80 20.27
C ALA A 188 -17.03 -13.23 20.74
N GLU A 189 -18.06 -12.45 20.41
CA GLU A 189 -19.48 -12.81 20.67
C GLU A 189 -19.81 -14.18 20.07
N PHE A 190 -19.42 -14.40 18.81
CA PHE A 190 -19.73 -15.64 18.11
C PHE A 190 -18.94 -16.85 18.63
N ALA A 191 -17.65 -16.67 18.95
CA ALA A 191 -16.85 -17.70 19.60
C ALA A 191 -17.43 -18.11 20.96
N ASN A 192 -17.89 -17.14 21.76
CA ASN A 192 -18.55 -17.42 23.03
C ASN A 192 -19.82 -18.26 22.86
N VAL A 193 -20.62 -18.00 21.81
CA VAL A 193 -21.81 -18.82 21.52
C VAL A 193 -21.44 -20.25 21.13
N ILE A 194 -20.39 -20.43 20.33
CA ILE A 194 -19.89 -21.76 19.96
C ILE A 194 -19.46 -22.53 21.21
N PHE A 195 -18.64 -21.94 22.07
CA PHE A 195 -18.17 -22.59 23.30
C PHE A 195 -19.30 -22.85 24.30
N SER A 196 -20.24 -21.90 24.46
CA SER A 196 -21.41 -22.09 25.33
C SER A 196 -22.32 -23.20 24.80
N GLY A 197 -22.51 -23.26 23.49
CA GLY A 197 -23.24 -24.32 22.81
C GLY A 197 -22.58 -25.69 22.99
N ALA A 198 -21.25 -25.75 22.84
CA ALA A 198 -20.47 -26.94 23.10
C ALA A 198 -20.60 -27.41 24.56
N ALA A 199 -20.50 -26.49 25.53
CA ALA A 199 -20.71 -26.79 26.94
C ALA A 199 -22.11 -27.34 27.21
N MET A 200 -23.16 -26.73 26.63
CA MET A 200 -24.52 -27.23 26.76
C MET A 200 -24.69 -28.65 26.22
N LEU A 201 -24.11 -28.97 25.05
CA LEU A 201 -24.16 -30.32 24.48
C LEU A 201 -23.41 -31.34 25.34
N ARG A 202 -22.27 -30.94 25.92
CA ARG A 202 -21.51 -31.77 26.86
C ARG A 202 -22.33 -32.08 28.12
N ASP A 203 -22.95 -31.06 28.70
CA ASP A 203 -23.72 -31.21 29.94
C ASP A 203 -24.98 -32.09 29.72
N ARG A 204 -25.53 -32.09 28.50
CA ARG A 204 -26.60 -33.00 28.07
C ARG A 204 -26.13 -34.39 27.63
N ARG A 205 -24.82 -34.67 27.65
CA ARG A 205 -24.20 -35.91 27.14
C ARG A 205 -24.51 -36.18 25.66
N GLU A 206 -24.80 -35.14 24.88
CA GLU A 206 -24.96 -35.22 23.43
C GLU A 206 -23.61 -35.09 22.69
N ALA A 207 -22.59 -34.51 23.34
CA ALA A 207 -21.24 -34.39 22.80
C ALA A 207 -20.15 -34.70 23.84
N CYS A 208 -19.12 -35.45 23.44
CA CYS A 208 -18.01 -35.92 24.25
C CYS A 208 -16.67 -35.44 23.70
N ASN A 209 -15.63 -35.38 24.54
CA ASN A 209 -14.26 -34.99 24.15
C ASN A 209 -14.15 -33.59 23.51
N LEU A 210 -14.96 -32.64 23.95
CA LEU A 210 -14.91 -31.26 23.45
C LEU A 210 -13.68 -30.52 24.00
N PRO A 211 -12.97 -29.74 23.16
CA PRO A 211 -11.93 -28.85 23.64
C PRO A 211 -12.60 -27.74 24.48
N VAL A 212 -12.11 -27.53 25.68
CA VAL A 212 -12.64 -26.54 26.62
C VAL A 212 -11.69 -25.36 26.66
N ALA A 213 -12.17 -24.16 26.30
CA ALA A 213 -11.43 -22.91 26.44
C ALA A 213 -10.96 -22.74 27.90
N ARG A 214 -9.65 -22.90 28.14
CA ARG A 214 -9.05 -22.91 29.49
C ARG A 214 -7.95 -21.87 29.71
N GLY A 215 -7.66 -20.99 28.74
CA GLY A 215 -6.57 -20.03 28.86
C GLY A 215 -6.81 -18.71 28.12
N GLU A 216 -5.87 -17.77 28.27
CA GLU A 216 -5.88 -16.47 27.58
C GLU A 216 -5.63 -16.60 26.07
N LYS A 217 -5.08 -17.74 25.62
CA LYS A 217 -4.88 -18.07 24.21
C LYS A 217 -5.68 -19.31 23.85
N LEU A 218 -6.29 -19.28 22.68
CA LEU A 218 -6.99 -20.42 22.10
C LEU A 218 -5.97 -21.51 21.72
N SER A 219 -6.26 -22.75 22.08
CA SER A 219 -5.49 -23.92 21.62
C SER A 219 -5.80 -24.26 20.16
N ASP A 220 -4.95 -25.05 19.51
CA ASP A 220 -5.16 -25.47 18.12
C ASP A 220 -6.48 -26.24 17.96
N ASP A 221 -6.84 -27.08 18.94
CA ASP A 221 -8.11 -27.81 18.94
C ASP A 221 -9.33 -26.89 19.08
N GLU A 222 -9.22 -25.82 19.86
CA GLU A 222 -10.26 -24.79 19.99
C GLU A 222 -10.38 -23.98 18.70
N LEU A 223 -9.27 -23.63 18.06
CA LEU A 223 -9.27 -22.97 16.75
C LEU A 223 -9.90 -23.86 15.68
N LEU A 224 -9.61 -25.16 15.67
CA LEU A 224 -10.22 -26.12 14.74
C LEU A 224 -11.72 -26.27 14.98
N LEU A 225 -12.19 -26.23 16.24
CA LEU A 225 -13.61 -26.21 16.55
C LEU A 225 -14.27 -24.96 15.96
N LEU A 226 -13.73 -23.77 16.25
CA LEU A 226 -14.24 -22.51 15.74
C LEU A 226 -14.26 -22.47 14.20
N GLN A 227 -13.17 -22.89 13.57
CA GLN A 227 -13.06 -23.01 12.11
C GLN A 227 -14.15 -23.92 11.54
N SER A 228 -14.32 -25.13 12.10
CA SER A 228 -15.31 -26.09 11.61
C SER A 228 -16.75 -25.56 11.64
N VAL A 229 -17.10 -24.78 12.67
CA VAL A 229 -18.42 -24.16 12.76
C VAL A 229 -18.54 -22.99 11.79
N THR A 230 -17.50 -22.13 11.69
CA THR A 230 -17.51 -21.02 10.72
C THR A 230 -17.63 -21.51 9.28
N ASP A 231 -16.87 -22.54 8.89
CA ASP A 231 -16.90 -23.09 7.54
C ASP A 231 -18.24 -23.72 7.21
N HIS A 232 -18.87 -24.37 8.20
CA HIS A 232 -20.22 -24.88 8.05
C HIS A 232 -21.22 -23.76 7.77
N LEU A 233 -21.25 -22.68 8.56
CA LEU A 233 -22.23 -21.61 8.37
C LEU A 233 -21.98 -20.79 7.09
N ARG A 234 -20.73 -20.70 6.65
CA ARG A 234 -20.34 -19.99 5.42
C ARG A 234 -20.58 -20.82 4.15
N ASN A 235 -20.74 -22.14 4.29
CA ASN A 235 -21.04 -23.00 3.15
C ASN A 235 -22.45 -22.72 2.62
N LYS A 236 -22.55 -22.39 1.32
CA LYS A 236 -23.83 -22.12 0.65
C LYS A 236 -24.79 -23.31 0.65
N ALA A 237 -24.26 -24.54 0.79
CA ALA A 237 -25.04 -25.77 0.83
C ALA A 237 -25.63 -26.09 2.22
N THR A 238 -25.32 -25.29 3.25
CA THR A 238 -25.78 -25.56 4.61
C THR A 238 -27.29 -25.39 4.73
N LEU A 239 -27.93 -26.43 5.26
CA LEU A 239 -29.35 -26.44 5.56
C LEU A 239 -29.57 -25.75 6.92
N TRP A 240 -30.17 -24.57 6.87
CA TRP A 240 -30.45 -23.78 8.06
C TRP A 240 -31.66 -24.34 8.81
N ARG A 241 -31.56 -24.40 10.12
CA ARG A 241 -32.65 -24.79 11.02
C ARG A 241 -33.38 -23.54 11.52
N ASP A 242 -34.56 -23.75 12.08
CA ASP A 242 -35.34 -22.72 12.74
C ASP A 242 -35.46 -23.04 14.25
N PRO A 243 -34.98 -22.17 15.17
CA PRO A 243 -34.26 -20.92 14.92
C PRO A 243 -32.84 -21.12 14.34
N PRO A 244 -32.33 -20.16 13.53
CA PRO A 244 -31.01 -20.24 12.88
C PRO A 244 -29.83 -20.51 13.83
N ALA A 245 -29.93 -20.04 15.08
CA ALA A 245 -28.92 -20.23 16.10
C ALA A 245 -28.61 -21.72 16.40
N ILE A 246 -29.56 -22.63 16.14
CA ILE A 246 -29.34 -24.07 16.37
C ILE A 246 -28.37 -24.67 15.35
N THR A 247 -28.30 -24.12 14.13
CA THR A 247 -27.38 -24.61 13.08
C THR A 247 -25.91 -24.48 13.49
N VAL A 248 -25.58 -23.57 14.41
CA VAL A 248 -24.23 -23.42 15.00
C VAL A 248 -23.76 -24.73 15.66
N LEU A 249 -24.69 -25.53 16.19
CA LEU A 249 -24.39 -26.75 16.96
C LEU A 249 -24.18 -27.99 16.07
N ASP A 250 -24.55 -27.94 14.79
CA ASP A 250 -24.57 -29.12 13.92
C ASP A 250 -23.19 -29.73 13.69
N PRO A 251 -22.12 -28.95 13.42
CA PRO A 251 -20.77 -29.49 13.31
C PRO A 251 -20.27 -30.14 14.60
N ILE A 252 -20.66 -29.56 15.74
CA ILE A 252 -20.28 -30.05 17.07
C ILE A 252 -20.91 -31.42 17.31
N ARG A 253 -22.23 -31.54 17.08
CA ARG A 253 -22.98 -32.80 17.19
C ARG A 253 -22.51 -33.86 16.21
N ALA A 254 -22.11 -33.46 15.00
CA ALA A 254 -21.65 -34.41 14.00
C ALA A 254 -20.28 -35.01 14.34
N LYS A 255 -19.35 -34.19 14.84
CA LYS A 255 -17.95 -34.55 15.04
C LYS A 255 -17.65 -35.13 16.43
N TYR A 256 -18.33 -34.65 17.48
CA TYR A 256 -18.00 -34.97 18.87
C TYR A 256 -19.03 -35.88 19.53
N LYS A 257 -19.56 -36.87 18.81
CA LYS A 257 -20.59 -37.76 19.35
C LYS A 257 -20.08 -38.54 20.58
N CYS A 258 -20.93 -38.59 21.60
CA CYS A 258 -20.98 -39.73 22.50
C CYS A 258 -21.78 -40.86 21.79
#